data_AF-A0A644XUZ1-F1
#
_entry.id   AF-A0A644XUZ1-F1
#
_cell.length_a   1.000
_cell.length_b   1.000
_cell.length_c   1.000
_cell.angle_alpha   90.00
_cell.angle_beta   90.00
_cell.angle_gamma   90.00
#
_symmetry.space_group_name_H-M   'P 1'
#
loop_
_entity.id
_entity.type
_entity.pdbx_description
1 polymer ?
#
loop_
_entity_poly.entity_id
_entity_poly.type
_entity_poly.pdbx_seq_one_letter_code
_entity_poly.pdbx_strand_id
1 'polypeptide(L)' 'MSKAILELAHGKMAGMIVGAKVPVVLTSRGATSEEKYLSLVLSASAVK' A
#
# COMPACT_ATOMS: atom_id res chain seq x y z
N MET A 1 -5.49 -7.48 10.68
CA MET A 1 -5.89 -6.13 11.14
C MET A 1 -6.31 -5.19 10.00
N SER A 2 -5.66 -5.21 8.83
CA SER A 2 -5.97 -4.28 7.73
C SER A 2 -7.42 -4.29 7.24
N LYS A 3 -8.03 -5.46 7.06
CA LYS A 3 -9.39 -5.56 6.51
C LYS A 3 -10.47 -4.94 7.39
N ALA A 4 -10.38 -5.03 8.72
CA ALA A 4 -11.36 -4.40 9.61
C ALA A 4 -11.35 -2.86 9.47
N ILE A 5 -10.16 -2.26 9.31
CA ILE A 5 -10.03 -0.80 9.13
C ILE A 5 -10.60 -0.37 7.77
N LEU A 6 -10.35 -1.16 6.73
CA LEU A 6 -10.89 -0.90 5.39
C LEU A 6 -12.42 -0.98 5.37
N GLU A 7 -12.99 -2.08 5.88
CA GLU A 7 -14.41 -2.38 5.71
C GLU A 7 -15.29 -1.72 6.78
N LEU A 8 -14.81 -1.54 8.03
CA LEU A 8 -15.62 -1.07 9.15
C LEU A 8 -15.31 0.38 9.56
N ALA A 9 -14.11 0.88 9.27
CA ALA A 9 -13.68 2.22 9.68
C ALA A 9 -13.44 3.16 8.49
N HIS A 10 -13.75 2.72 7.26
CA HIS A 10 -13.57 3.49 6.02
C HIS A 10 -12.14 4.04 5.83
N GLY A 11 -11.13 3.33 6.34
CA GLY A 11 -9.74 3.72 6.19
C GLY A 11 -9.22 3.51 4.77
N LYS A 12 -8.16 4.24 4.41
CA LYS A 12 -7.42 4.03 3.16
C LYS A 12 -6.23 3.09 3.37
N MET A 13 -5.91 2.28 2.36
CA MET A 13 -4.79 1.35 2.40
C MET A 13 -3.65 1.81 1.49
N ALA A 14 -2.43 1.65 2.00
CA ALA A 14 -1.19 1.70 1.23
C ALA A 14 -0.20 0.72 1.85
N GLY A 15 0.58 0.03 1.04
CA GLY A 15 1.57 -0.92 1.53
C GLY A 15 2.80 -1.01 0.64
N MET A 16 3.94 -1.36 1.25
CA MET A 16 5.16 -1.74 0.56
C MET A 16 5.84 -2.88 1.31
N ILE A 17 6.66 -3.66 0.62
CA ILE A 17 7.58 -4.61 1.24
C ILE A 17 8.89 -3.88 1.56
N VAL A 18 9.33 -4.02 2.81
CA VAL A 18 10.59 -3.46 3.34
C VAL A 18 11.62 -4.57 3.57
N GLY A 19 12.89 -4.21 3.76
CA GLY A 19 13.99 -5.15 4.01
C GLY A 19 14.71 -5.65 2.76
N ALA A 20 14.20 -5.34 1.57
CA ALA A 20 14.94 -5.46 0.31
C ALA A 20 15.88 -4.25 0.10
N LYS A 21 16.72 -4.31 -0.95
CA LYS A 21 17.60 -3.17 -1.33
C LYS A 21 16.84 -1.92 -1.74
N VAL A 22 15.59 -2.06 -2.16
CA VAL A 22 14.69 -0.98 -2.59
C VAL A 22 13.26 -1.29 -2.11
N PRO A 23 12.37 -0.29 -1.95
CA PRO A 23 10.95 -0.54 -1.70
C PRO A 23 10.31 -1.36 -2.82
N VAL A 24 9.45 -2.31 -2.46
CA VAL A 24 8.73 -3.12 -3.45
C VAL A 24 7.22 -2.97 -3.25
N VAL A 25 6.53 -2.53 -4.30
CA VAL A 25 5.06 -2.50 -4.33
C VAL A 25 4.55 -3.85 -4.83
N LEU A 26 3.77 -4.53 -4.00
CA LEU A 26 3.08 -5.76 -4.36
C LEU A 26 1.60 -5.46 -4.58
N THR A 27 1.14 -5.57 -5.83
CA THR A 27 -0.26 -5.29 -6.18
C THR A 27 -1.09 -6.57 -6.27
N SER A 28 -2.38 -6.46 -5.94
CA SER A 28 -3.38 -7.51 -6.20
C SER A 28 -4.29 -7.11 -7.36
N ARG A 29 -4.78 -8.10 -8.11
CA ARG A 29 -5.82 -7.90 -9.13
C ARG A 29 -7.08 -7.26 -8.54
N GLY A 30 -7.43 -7.62 -7.30
CA GLY A 30 -8.60 -7.10 -6.59
C GLY A 30 -8.39 -5.79 -5.84
N ALA A 31 -7.17 -5.22 -5.86
CA ALA A 31 -6.91 -3.93 -5.20
C ALA A 31 -7.50 -2.78 -6.03
N THR A 32 -8.04 -1.77 -5.35
CA THR A 32 -8.56 -0.56 -6.00
C THR A 32 -7.43 0.23 -6.65
N SER A 33 -7.76 1.09 -7.61
CA SER A 33 -6.77 1.99 -8.22
C SER A 33 -6.14 2.95 -7.18
N GLU A 34 -6.92 3.38 -6.19
CA GLU A 34 -6.44 4.22 -5.10
C GLU A 34 -5.41 3.49 -4.23
N GLU A 35 -5.68 2.25 -3.82
CA GLU A 35 -4.73 1.44 -3.03
C GLU A 35 -3.41 1.23 -3.76
N LYS A 36 -3.46 0.95 -5.07
CA LYS A 36 -2.25 0.79 -5.90
C LYS A 36 -1.48 2.11 -6.01
N TYR A 37 -2.17 3.21 -6.25
CA TYR A 37 -1.55 4.53 -6.35
C TYR A 37 -0.90 4.96 -5.04
N LEU A 38 -1.62 4.85 -3.92
CA LEU A 38 -1.08 5.23 -2.62
C LEU A 38 0.10 4.35 -2.19
N SER A 39 0.10 3.07 -2.57
CA SER A 39 1.24 2.17 -2.35
C SER A 39 2.49 2.60 -3.14
N LEU A 40 2.33 3.10 -4.37
CA LEU A 40 3.41 3.69 -5.16
C LEU A 40 3.92 4.99 -4.53
N VAL A 41 3.02 5.90 -4.15
CA VAL A 41 3.39 7.18 -3.49
C VAL A 41 4.12 6.93 -2.18
N LEU A 42 3.61 6.02 -1.35
CA LEU A 42 4.25 5.62 -0.10
C LEU A 42 5.68 5.11 -0.37
N SER A 43 5.85 4.23 -1.35
CA SER A 43 7.16 3.67 -1.72
C SER A 43 8.13 4.75 -2.24
N ALA A 44 7.64 5.67 -3.06
CA ALA A 44 8.43 6.80 -3.56
C ALA A 44 8.85 7.76 -2.43
N SER A 45 8.00 7.95 -1.42
CA SER A 45 8.31 8.81 -0.26
C SER A 45 9.32 8.20 0.72
N ALA A 46 9.55 6.89 0.67
CA ALA A 46 10.42 6.17 1.59
C ALA A 46 11.89 6.12 1.19
N VAL A 47 12.25 6.68 0.02
CA VAL A 47 13.63 6.74 -0.49
C VAL A 47 14.14 8.19 -0.46
N LYS A 48 15.43 8.36 -0.17
CA LYS A 48 16.14 9.65 -0.22
C LYS A 48 16.91 9.78 -1.53
#